data_AF-A0A928QGE1-F1
#
_entry.id   AF-A0A928QGE1-F1
#
_cell.length_a   1.000
_cell.length_b   1.000
_cell.length_c   1.000
_cell.angle_alpha   90.00
_cell.angle_beta   90.00
_cell.angle_gamma   90.00
#
_symmetry.space_group_name_H-M   'P 1'
#
loop_
_entity.id
_entity.type
_entity.pdbx_description
1 polymer ?
#
loop_
_entity_poly.entity_id
_entity_poly.type
_entity_poly.pdbx_seq_one_letter_code
_entity_poly.pdbx_strand_id
1 'polypeptide(L)'
;MKTKTLTTWELRELCKQIKPEEITYHSDNGSFEFSELGIKFDLRFSDIDFCLNPDIIYLMNGKSCLMINKIKSIRERKTVFLGRCFDITCTGFIEENKETTHTLLIC
;
A
#
# COMPACT_ATOMS: atom_id res chain seq x y z
N MET A 1 10.82 5.35 19.89
CA MET A 1 9.37 5.02 19.93
C MET A 1 9.09 3.96 18.89
N LYS A 2 8.29 2.93 19.21
CA LYS A 2 8.16 1.72 18.40
C LYS A 2 7.23 1.94 17.20
N THR A 3 7.73 1.71 15.99
CA THR A 3 6.95 1.52 14.77
C THR A 3 6.10 0.25 14.95
N LYS A 4 4.79 0.32 14.69
CA LYS A 4 3.92 -0.86 14.79
C LYS A 4 3.92 -1.60 13.45
N THR A 5 4.39 -2.84 13.46
CA THR A 5 4.21 -3.76 12.34
C THR A 5 2.80 -4.32 12.40
N LEU A 6 2.12 -4.34 11.26
CA LEU A 6 0.77 -4.84 11.09
C LEU A 6 0.78 -6.03 10.13
N THR A 7 -0.14 -6.95 10.37
CA THR A 7 -0.61 -7.90 9.36
C THR A 7 -1.60 -7.21 8.40
N THR A 8 -1.82 -7.78 7.21
CA THR A 8 -2.88 -7.34 6.30
C THR A 8 -4.27 -7.39 6.93
N TRP A 9 -4.52 -8.39 7.79
CA TRP A 9 -5.77 -8.49 8.54
C TRP A 9 -5.94 -7.32 9.51
N GLU A 10 -4.90 -6.96 10.26
CA GLU A 10 -4.97 -5.79 11.16
C GLU A 10 -5.15 -4.49 10.38
N LEU A 11 -4.51 -4.34 9.22
CA LEU A 11 -4.73 -3.19 8.35
C LEU A 11 -6.17 -3.16 7.84
N ARG A 12 -6.75 -4.31 7.48
CA ARG A 12 -8.15 -4.42 7.04
C ARG A 12 -9.12 -3.98 8.12
N GLU A 13 -8.98 -4.51 9.34
CA GLU A 13 -9.87 -4.14 10.45
C GLU A 13 -9.76 -2.66 10.79
N LEU A 14 -8.55 -2.11 10.69
CA LEU A 14 -8.29 -0.68 10.85
C LEU A 14 -8.99 0.14 9.77
N CYS A 15 -8.95 -0.27 8.50
CA CYS A 15 -9.66 0.42 7.41
C CYS A 15 -11.18 0.38 7.62
N LYS A 16 -11.73 -0.75 8.10
CA LYS A 16 -13.17 -0.85 8.43
C LYS A 16 -13.58 0.08 9.57
N GLN A 17 -12.69 0.32 10.53
CA GLN A 17 -12.94 1.22 11.65
C GLN A 17 -12.87 2.68 11.23
N ILE A 18 -11.87 3.04 10.43
CA ILE A 18 -11.67 4.42 9.95
C ILE A 18 -12.71 4.80 8.91
N LYS A 19 -13.07 3.87 8.02
CA LYS A 19 -13.91 4.10 6.84
C LYS A 19 -13.36 5.26 6.01
N PRO A 20 -12.14 5.11 5.45
CA PRO A 20 -11.47 6.21 4.77
C PRO A 20 -12.30 6.75 3.62
N GLU A 21 -12.32 8.07 3.49
CA GLU A 21 -12.95 8.76 2.37
C GLU A 21 -12.02 8.76 1.14
N GLU A 22 -10.71 8.75 1.38
CA GLU A 22 -9.69 8.72 0.34
C GLU A 22 -8.48 7.87 0.75
N ILE A 23 -7.96 7.10 -0.20
CA ILE A 23 -6.72 6.34 -0.04
C ILE A 23 -5.76 6.78 -1.12
N THR A 24 -4.61 7.33 -0.70
CA THR A 24 -3.54 7.73 -1.62
C THR A 24 -2.43 6.69 -1.60
N TYR A 25 -2.11 6.16 -2.77
CA TYR A 25 -0.98 5.26 -2.99
C TYR A 25 0.18 6.02 -3.64
N HIS A 26 1.37 5.87 -3.06
CA HIS A 26 2.62 6.37 -3.60
C HIS A 26 3.58 5.20 -3.86
N SER A 27 4.19 5.17 -5.04
CA SER A 27 5.29 4.25 -5.35
C SER A 27 6.59 5.02 -5.47
N ASP A 28 7.52 4.78 -4.54
CA ASP A 28 8.85 5.41 -4.58
C ASP A 28 9.78 4.76 -5.62
N ASN A 29 9.45 3.55 -6.11
CA ASN A 29 10.26 2.75 -7.03
C ASN A 29 9.37 1.88 -7.95
N GLY A 30 8.41 2.47 -8.66
CA GLY A 30 7.62 1.74 -9.63
C GLY A 30 8.49 1.21 -10.76
N SER A 31 8.92 -0.06 -10.69
CA SER A 31 9.46 -0.79 -11.84
C SER A 31 8.33 -1.17 -12.78
N PHE A 32 7.60 -0.17 -13.29
CA PHE A 32 6.96 -0.37 -14.58
C PHE A 32 8.13 -0.43 -15.56
N GLU A 33 8.37 -1.60 -16.17
CA GLU A 33 9.41 -1.82 -17.20
C GLU A 33 9.27 -0.91 -18.44
N PHE A 34 8.36 0.08 -18.41
CA PHE A 34 8.12 1.02 -19.51
C PHE A 34 8.91 2.33 -19.40
N SER A 35 9.69 2.56 -18.35
CA SER A 35 10.56 3.74 -18.30
C SER A 35 11.82 3.55 -17.48
N GLU A 36 12.97 3.70 -18.12
CA GLU A 36 14.31 3.78 -17.49
C GLU A 36 14.46 4.97 -16.51
N LEU A 37 13.45 5.84 -16.45
CA LEU A 37 13.30 6.92 -15.50
C LEU A 37 12.28 6.46 -14.46
N GLY A 38 12.68 6.16 -13.22
CA GLY A 38 11.74 5.74 -12.18
C GLY A 38 10.60 6.75 -12.03
N ILE A 39 9.41 6.40 -12.53
CA ILE A 39 8.24 7.28 -12.45
C ILE A 39 7.62 7.10 -11.06
N LYS A 40 7.63 8.18 -10.29
CA LYS A 40 6.81 8.31 -9.09
C LYS A 40 5.42 8.73 -9.52
N PHE A 41 4.41 8.03 -9.02
CA PHE A 41 3.02 8.36 -9.29
C PHE A 41 2.19 8.29 -8.01
N ASP A 42 1.28 9.25 -7.88
CA ASP A 42 0.29 9.33 -6.82
C ASP A 42 -1.07 8.91 -7.40
N LEU A 43 -1.64 7.86 -6.84
CA LEU A 43 -2.97 7.38 -7.24
C LEU A 43 -3.94 7.52 -6.07
N ARG A 44 -5.15 7.95 -6.39
CA ARG A 44 -6.24 8.15 -5.43
C ARG A 44 -7.33 7.13 -5.65
N PHE A 45 -7.77 6.53 -4.55
CA PHE A 45 -8.77 5.47 -4.52
C PHE A 45 -9.85 5.81 -3.50
N SER A 46 -11.07 5.38 -3.80
CA SER A 46 -12.24 5.59 -2.95
C SER A 46 -12.58 4.34 -2.12
N ASP A 47 -11.95 3.21 -2.43
CA ASP A 47 -12.24 1.94 -1.77
C ASP A 47 -10.98 1.06 -1.69
N ILE A 48 -10.96 0.20 -0.67
CA ILE A 48 -9.92 -0.81 -0.44
C ILE A 48 -10.59 -2.15 -0.17
N ASP A 49 -10.22 -3.16 -0.97
CA ASP A 49 -10.67 -4.52 -0.75
C ASP A 49 -9.49 -5.44 -0.45
N PHE A 50 -9.75 -6.37 0.45
CA PHE A 50 -8.79 -7.35 0.93
C PHE A 50 -9.32 -8.72 0.56
N CYS A 51 -8.65 -9.38 -0.39
CA CYS A 51 -9.02 -10.73 -0.80
C CYS A 51 -8.70 -11.77 0.27
N LEU A 52 -9.20 -12.98 0.06
CA LEU A 52 -8.98 -14.15 0.94
C LEU A 52 -7.50 -14.55 1.10
N ASN A 53 -6.62 -14.07 0.22
CA ASN A 53 -5.17 -14.25 0.34
C ASN A 53 -4.59 -13.15 1.26
N PRO A 54 -3.97 -13.51 2.40
CA PRO A 54 -3.46 -12.53 3.36
C PRO A 54 -2.29 -11.70 2.83
N ASP A 55 -1.73 -11.97 1.65
CA ASP A 55 -0.55 -11.23 1.16
C ASP A 55 -0.87 -10.28 0.00
N ILE A 56 -2.16 -9.94 -0.21
CA ILE A 56 -2.62 -9.08 -1.30
C ILE A 56 -3.58 -7.99 -0.81
N ILE A 57 -3.38 -6.77 -1.28
CA ILE A 57 -4.26 -5.60 -1.09
C ILE A 57 -4.70 -5.09 -2.47
N TYR A 58 -5.99 -4.81 -2.62
CA TYR A 58 -6.53 -4.15 -3.82
C TYR A 58 -7.05 -2.76 -3.47
N LEU A 59 -6.67 -1.77 -4.28
CA LEU A 59 -7.21 -0.41 -4.20
C LEU A 59 -8.08 -0.15 -5.44
N MET A 60 -9.27 0.39 -5.24
CA MET A 60 -10.27 0.55 -6.29
C MET A 60 -10.83 1.97 -6.35
N ASN A 61 -11.10 2.46 -7.56
CA ASN A 61 -11.75 3.77 -7.77
C ASN A 61 -12.91 3.71 -8.78
N GLY A 62 -13.62 2.58 -8.81
CA GLY A 62 -14.75 2.32 -9.71
C GLY A 62 -14.39 2.09 -11.18
N LYS A 63 -13.24 2.60 -11.66
CA LYS A 63 -12.77 2.42 -13.04
C LYS A 63 -11.44 1.67 -13.14
N SER A 64 -10.61 1.77 -12.11
CA SER A 64 -9.30 1.16 -12.04
C SER A 64 -9.13 0.35 -10.76
N CYS A 65 -8.26 -0.64 -10.83
CA CYS A 65 -7.87 -1.47 -9.70
C CYS A 65 -6.34 -1.55 -9.65
N LEU A 66 -5.74 -1.26 -8.50
CA LEU A 66 -4.32 -1.46 -8.24
C LEU A 66 -4.16 -2.63 -7.27
N MET A 67 -3.35 -3.62 -7.67
CA MET A 67 -3.01 -4.78 -6.85
C MET A 67 -1.62 -4.59 -6.24
N ILE A 68 -1.52 -4.73 -4.92
CA ILE A 68 -0.27 -4.83 -4.18
C ILE A 68 -0.17 -6.26 -3.66
N ASN A 69 0.80 -7.05 -4.12
CA ASN A 69 0.95 -8.46 -3.76
C ASN A 69 2.35 -8.75 -3.18
N LYS A 70 2.58 -10.00 -2.76
CA LYS A 70 3.85 -10.45 -2.14
C LYS A 70 4.23 -9.58 -0.93
N ILE A 71 3.24 -9.19 -0.13
CA ILE A 71 3.45 -8.31 1.02
C ILE A 71 4.30 -9.03 2.06
N LYS A 72 5.45 -8.44 2.39
CA LYS A 72 6.38 -8.95 3.41
C LYS A 72 6.15 -8.28 4.76
N SER A 73 5.88 -6.98 4.77
CA SER A 73 5.55 -6.26 6.00
C SER A 73 4.75 -5.01 5.74
N ILE A 74 3.86 -4.69 6.68
CA ILE A 74 3.14 -3.42 6.72
C ILE A 74 3.58 -2.70 8.00
N ARG A 75 4.04 -1.45 7.89
CA ARG A 75 4.48 -0.66 9.03
C ARG A 75 3.75 0.66 9.05
N GLU A 76 3.09 0.93 10.16
CA GLU A 76 2.50 2.24 10.37
C GLU A 76 3.60 3.27 10.69
N ARG A 77 3.71 4.30 9.85
CA ARG A 77 4.53 5.48 10.12
C ARG A 77 3.87 6.32 11.21
N LYS A 78 4.69 7.05 11.96
CA LYS A 78 4.20 7.96 13.01
C LYS A 78 3.19 8.94 12.39
N THR A 79 2.06 9.12 13.07
CA THR A 79 0.88 9.85 12.58
C THR A 79 1.27 11.16 11.91
N VAL A 80 0.85 11.32 10.65
CA VAL A 80 0.99 12.57 9.90
C VAL A 80 -0.30 13.35 10.12
N PHE A 81 -0.24 14.69 10.12
CA PHE A 81 -1.42 15.56 10.34
C PHE A 81 -2.57 15.30 9.33
N LEU A 82 -2.27 14.59 8.24
CA LEU A 82 -3.15 14.32 7.11
C LEU A 82 -3.83 12.94 7.15
N GLY A 83 -3.50 12.05 8.09
CA GLY A 83 -4.06 10.70 8.13
C GLY A 83 -3.09 9.65 8.66
N ARG A 84 -3.43 8.36 8.45
CA ARG A 84 -2.56 7.23 8.82
C ARG A 84 -1.75 6.77 7.64
N CYS A 85 -0.43 6.75 7.81
CA CYS A 85 0.51 6.45 6.75
C CYS A 85 1.16 5.09 6.99
N PHE A 86 1.22 4.25 5.97
CA PHE A 86 1.72 2.89 6.05
C PHE A 86 2.77 2.65 4.97
N ASP A 87 3.88 2.04 5.38
CA ASP A 87 4.86 1.45 4.47
C ASP A 87 4.52 -0.01 4.25
N ILE A 88 4.30 -0.38 2.98
CA ILE A 88 4.07 -1.75 2.55
C ILE A 88 5.30 -2.19 1.78
N THR A 89 6.10 -3.04 2.42
CA THR A 89 7.26 -3.68 1.79
C THR A 89 6.81 -4.97 1.13
N CYS A 90 7.10 -5.13 -0.15
CA CYS A 90 6.79 -6.29 -0.96
C CYS A 90 8.07 -6.93 -1.50
N THR A 91 8.02 -8.23 -1.76
CA THR A 91 9.08 -8.92 -2.49
C THR A 91 8.98 -8.59 -3.97
N GLY A 92 10.11 -8.28 -4.60
CA GLY A 92 10.19 -7.91 -6.01
C GLY A 92 9.55 -8.94 -6.95
N PHE A 93 9.00 -8.44 -8.06
CA PHE A 93 8.38 -9.31 -9.06
C PHE A 93 9.43 -10.08 -9.87
N ILE A 94 10.54 -9.41 -10.23
CA ILE A 94 11.58 -9.92 -11.14
C ILE A 94 12.81 -10.45 -10.37
N GLU A 95 13.24 -9.73 -9.35
CA GLU A 95 14.34 -10.15 -8.47
C GLU A 95 13.77 -10.49 -7.10
N GLU A 96 13.65 -11.77 -6.77
CA GLU A 96 13.08 -12.27 -5.51
C GLU A 96 13.80 -11.72 -4.25
N ASN A 97 15.00 -11.15 -4.42
CA ASN A 97 15.78 -10.53 -3.35
C ASN A 97 15.67 -9.00 -3.27
N LYS A 98 15.00 -8.35 -4.24
CA LYS A 98 14.85 -6.90 -4.26
C LYS A 98 13.52 -6.50 -3.65
N GLU A 99 13.56 -5.76 -2.56
CA GLU A 99 12.36 -5.26 -1.90
C GLU A 99 11.85 -3.97 -2.57
N THR A 100 10.55 -3.88 -2.77
CA THR A 100 9.87 -2.63 -3.14
C THR A 100 9.05 -2.15 -1.96
N THR A 101 9.11 -0.85 -1.66
CA THR A 101 8.29 -0.24 -0.62
C THR A 101 7.30 0.72 -1.27
N HIS A 102 6.03 0.55 -0.92
CA HIS A 102 4.94 1.43 -1.31
C HIS A 102 4.42 2.16 -0.09
N THR A 103 3.95 3.39 -0.26
CA THR A 103 3.33 4.14 0.82
C THR A 103 1.83 4.23 0.57
N LEU A 104 1.04 3.83 1.57
CA LEU A 104 -0.40 4.10 1.62
C LEU A 104 -0.68 5.18 2.65
N LEU A 105 -1.33 6.25 2.23
CA LEU A 105 -1.95 7.22 3.11
C LEU A 105 -3.45 6.98 3.13
N ILE A 106 -4.00 6.77 4.31
CA ILE A 106 -5.42 6.50 4.56
C ILE A 106 -5.98 7.70 5.33
N CYS A 107 -6.93 8.40 4.69
CA CYS A 107 -7.57 9.61 5.19
C CYS A 107 -9.03 9.34 5.55
#